data_AF-A0A2V7EAS9-F1
#
_entry.id   AF-A0A2V7EAS9-F1
#
_cell.length_a   1.000
_cell.length_b   1.000
_cell.length_c   1.000
_cell.angle_alpha   90.00
_cell.angle_beta   90.00
_cell.angle_gamma   90.00
#
_symmetry.space_group_name_H-M   'P 1'
#
loop_
_entity.id
_entity.type
_entity.pdbx_description
1 polymer ?
#
loop_
_entity_poly.entity_id
_entity_poly.type
_entity_poly.pdbx_seq_one_letter_code
_entity_poly.pdbx_strand_id
1 'polypeptide(L)'
;MRRRISPILFVAATSIIGCVSASRKSFEPAPRTETFSAEQIAHSGFTNAWDFLRARARRYDFYEDRYGRPRGIKTRRGRSTINMADSDTPMIVVDGARLSDFGALRDLPTDAISSIELLSGIAGTVSQGTNAAAGVIYIHTWEASGG
;
A
#
# COMPACT_ATOMS: atom_id res chain seq x y z
N MET A 1 -24.58 67.01 53.59
CA MET A 1 -24.06 67.12 52.19
C MET A 1 -23.92 65.70 51.64
N ARG A 2 -24.92 65.21 50.87
CA ARG A 2 -24.85 64.81 49.43
C ARG A 2 -23.83 63.70 49.12
N ARG A 3 -24.30 62.45 48.90
CA ARG A 3 -24.62 61.79 47.59
C ARG A 3 -23.34 61.23 46.92
N ARG A 4 -23.26 60.07 46.25
CA ARG A 4 -24.16 58.97 45.84
C ARG A 4 -23.29 57.95 45.05
N ILE A 5 -23.68 56.67 45.10
CA ILE A 5 -23.72 55.69 43.98
C ILE A 5 -22.41 55.02 43.50
N SER A 6 -22.45 53.68 43.54
CA SER A 6 -21.56 52.67 42.95
C SER A 6 -21.63 52.65 41.41
N PRO A 7 -20.61 52.09 40.71
CA PRO A 7 -20.95 50.91 39.91
C PRO A 7 -19.85 49.82 39.84
N ILE A 8 -20.36 48.59 39.97
CA ILE A 8 -20.03 47.33 39.29
C ILE A 8 -19.15 47.46 38.03
N LEU A 9 -18.12 46.61 37.88
CA LEU A 9 -17.82 45.96 36.59
C LEU A 9 -17.11 44.59 36.77
N PHE A 10 -17.79 43.56 36.27
CA PHE A 10 -17.34 42.19 36.00
C PHE A 10 -16.31 42.14 34.86
N VAL A 11 -15.23 41.34 34.97
CA VAL A 11 -14.69 40.56 33.84
C VAL A 11 -14.09 39.25 34.37
N ALA A 12 -14.75 38.13 34.05
CA ALA A 12 -14.24 36.78 34.26
C ALA A 12 -13.31 36.40 33.10
N ALA A 13 -12.09 35.95 33.43
CA ALA A 13 -11.14 35.43 32.44
C ALA A 13 -11.34 33.91 32.27
N THR A 14 -12.02 33.49 31.21
CA THR A 14 -12.16 32.09 30.82
C THR A 14 -10.93 31.64 30.02
N SER A 15 -10.08 30.81 30.64
CA SER A 15 -8.98 30.13 29.98
C SER A 15 -9.50 28.95 29.16
N ILE A 16 -9.40 29.00 27.84
CA ILE A 16 -9.73 27.87 26.96
C ILE A 16 -8.47 27.00 26.84
N ILE A 17 -8.40 25.96 27.68
CA ILE A 17 -7.47 24.84 27.50
C ILE A 17 -8.01 23.99 26.36
N GLY A 18 -7.55 24.26 25.14
CA GLY A 18 -7.85 23.42 23.98
C GLY A 18 -7.00 22.15 24.02
N CYS A 19 -7.59 21.03 24.47
CA CYS A 19 -7.00 19.71 24.27
C CYS A 19 -7.04 19.37 22.77
N VAL A 20 -5.91 19.52 22.08
CA VAL A 20 -5.73 18.94 20.75
C VAL A 20 -5.75 17.42 20.91
N SER A 21 -6.86 16.79 20.53
CA SER A 21 -6.91 15.33 20.44
C SER A 21 -6.05 14.92 19.25
N ALA A 22 -4.80 14.54 19.52
CA ALA A 22 -3.99 13.82 18.58
C ALA A 22 -4.71 12.50 18.28
N SER A 23 -5.46 12.46 17.17
CA SER A 23 -6.08 11.25 16.65
C SER A 23 -4.95 10.27 16.36
N ARG A 24 -4.70 9.35 17.30
CA ARG A 24 -3.79 8.24 17.08
C ARG A 24 -4.47 7.40 15.99
N LYS A 25 -3.92 7.41 14.77
CA LYS A 25 -4.26 6.39 13.78
C LYS A 25 -4.02 5.04 14.44
N SER A 26 -5.10 4.34 14.75
CA SER A 26 -5.06 2.95 15.19
C SER A 26 -4.18 2.20 14.18
N PHE A 27 -3.14 1.53 14.67
CA PHE A 27 -2.34 0.66 13.81
C PHE A 27 -3.23 -0.53 13.44
N GLU A 28 -3.89 -0.44 12.30
CA GLU A 28 -4.61 -1.58 11.73
C GLU A 28 -3.57 -2.52 11.10
N PRO A 29 -3.50 -3.79 11.54
CA PRO A 29 -2.61 -4.75 10.91
C PRO A 29 -2.95 -4.83 9.42
N ALA A 30 -1.92 -4.76 8.57
CA ALA A 30 -2.10 -4.83 7.12
C ALA A 30 -2.89 -6.10 6.75
N PRO A 31 -3.84 -6.00 5.80
CA PRO A 31 -4.67 -7.13 5.44
C PRO A 31 -3.82 -8.30 4.90
N ARG A 32 -4.28 -9.53 5.14
CA ARG A 32 -3.59 -10.73 4.65
C ARG A 32 -3.60 -10.82 3.13
N THR A 33 -4.65 -10.28 2.50
CA THR A 33 -4.83 -10.15 1.06
C THR A 33 -5.40 -8.77 0.78
N GLU A 34 -4.81 -8.06 -0.18
CA GLU A 34 -5.32 -6.80 -0.72
C GLU A 34 -5.61 -7.02 -2.21
N THR A 35 -6.81 -6.67 -2.67
CA THR A 35 -7.24 -6.89 -4.05
C THR A 35 -7.55 -5.56 -4.72
N PHE A 36 -7.05 -5.38 -5.94
CA PHE A 36 -7.42 -4.29 -6.83
C PHE A 36 -8.27 -4.84 -7.97
N SER A 37 -9.49 -4.34 -8.11
CA SER A 37 -10.38 -4.72 -9.21
C SER A 37 -10.01 -4.00 -10.50
N ALA A 38 -10.46 -4.53 -11.65
CA ALA A 38 -10.33 -3.88 -12.95
C ALA A 38 -10.83 -2.42 -12.93
N GLU A 39 -11.95 -2.14 -12.27
CA GLU A 39 -12.49 -0.79 -12.16
C GLU A 39 -11.53 0.12 -11.39
N GLN A 40 -10.99 -0.35 -10.26
CA GLN A 40 -10.03 0.43 -9.48
C GLN A 40 -8.72 0.68 -10.24
N ILE A 41 -8.28 -0.29 -11.04
CA ILE A 41 -7.11 -0.18 -11.90
C ILE A 41 -7.38 0.83 -13.03
N ALA A 42 -8.51 0.73 -13.72
CA ALA A 42 -8.89 1.65 -14.80
C ALA A 42 -9.04 3.10 -14.30
N HIS A 43 -9.62 3.31 -13.13
CA HIS A 43 -9.79 4.66 -12.53
C HIS A 43 -8.51 5.21 -11.89
N SER A 44 -7.39 4.48 -11.92
CA SER A 44 -6.16 4.88 -11.27
C SER A 44 -5.33 5.90 -12.04
N GLY A 45 -5.52 5.99 -13.37
CA GLY A 45 -4.75 6.85 -14.26
C GLY A 45 -3.35 6.34 -14.62
N PHE A 46 -2.95 5.15 -14.15
CA PHE A 46 -1.68 4.51 -14.54
C PHE A 46 -1.86 3.72 -15.83
N THR A 47 -0.81 3.68 -16.66
CA THR A 47 -0.84 3.02 -17.98
C THR A 47 -0.29 1.60 -17.98
N ASN A 48 0.47 1.21 -16.95
CA ASN A 48 1.10 -0.11 -16.84
C ASN A 48 1.10 -0.63 -15.40
N ALA A 49 1.25 -1.95 -15.26
CA ALA A 49 1.22 -2.64 -13.98
C ALA A 49 2.31 -2.16 -13.02
N TRP A 50 3.52 -1.88 -13.53
CA TRP A 50 4.65 -1.43 -12.71
C TRP A 50 4.37 -0.10 -12.00
N ASP A 51 3.90 0.90 -12.73
CA ASP A 51 3.61 2.23 -12.17
C ASP A 51 2.38 2.17 -11.24
N PHE A 52 1.37 1.36 -11.59
CA PHE A 52 0.22 1.11 -10.71
C PHE A 52 0.66 0.50 -9.38
N LEU A 53 1.41 -0.60 -9.43
CA LEU A 53 1.88 -1.32 -8.25
C LEU A 53 2.76 -0.43 -7.37
N ARG A 54 3.67 0.33 -7.96
CA ARG A 54 4.50 1.29 -7.21
C ARG A 54 3.67 2.29 -6.41
N ALA A 55 2.59 2.80 -7.01
CA ALA A 55 1.76 3.80 -6.37
C ALA A 55 0.82 3.21 -5.31
N ARG A 56 0.30 1.99 -5.53
CA ARG A 56 -0.78 1.41 -4.72
C ARG A 56 -0.33 0.33 -3.75
N ALA A 57 0.68 -0.46 -4.07
CA ALA A 57 1.11 -1.61 -3.30
C ALA A 57 2.05 -1.21 -2.14
N ARG A 58 1.51 -0.51 -1.14
CA ARG A 58 2.27 0.15 -0.04
C ARG A 58 3.09 -0.77 0.85
N ARG A 59 2.87 -2.09 0.75
CA ARG A 59 3.61 -3.13 1.47
C ARG A 59 4.95 -3.48 0.81
N TYR A 60 5.22 -2.95 -0.38
CA TYR A 60 6.45 -3.24 -1.13
C TYR A 60 7.23 -1.95 -1.42
N ASP A 61 8.54 -2.08 -1.48
CA ASP A 61 9.46 -1.10 -2.02
C ASP A 61 9.87 -1.52 -3.44
N PHE A 62 9.83 -0.58 -4.38
CA PHE A 62 10.11 -0.79 -5.80
C PHE A 62 11.44 -0.13 -6.16
N TYR A 63 12.25 -0.80 -6.96
CA TYR A 63 13.58 -0.32 -7.36
C TYR A 63 13.69 -0.20 -8.88
N GLU A 64 14.33 0.88 -9.30
CA GLU A 64 14.72 1.12 -10.69
C GLU A 64 16.23 1.31 -10.80
N ASP A 65 16.76 1.12 -12.00
CA ASP A 65 18.11 1.57 -12.32
C ASP A 65 18.13 3.08 -12.63
N ARG A 66 19.33 3.59 -12.95
CA ARG A 66 19.55 4.98 -13.36
C ARG A 66 18.79 5.41 -14.62
N TYR A 67 18.20 4.47 -15.36
CA TYR A 67 17.45 4.70 -16.59
C TYR A 67 15.95 4.47 -16.39
N GLY A 68 15.48 4.27 -15.15
CA GLY A 68 14.06 4.05 -14.84
C GLY A 68 13.57 2.63 -15.15
N ARG A 69 14.47 1.68 -15.44
CA ARG A 69 14.05 0.30 -15.73
C ARG A 69 13.74 -0.45 -14.44
N PRO A 70 12.65 -1.22 -14.38
CA PRO A 70 12.35 -2.08 -13.23
C PRO A 70 13.53 -2.99 -12.88
N ARG A 71 13.96 -2.99 -11.61
CA ARG A 71 15.08 -3.83 -11.12
C ARG A 71 14.69 -4.77 -9.99
N GLY A 72 13.64 -4.46 -9.24
CA GLY A 72 13.21 -5.32 -8.16
C GLY A 72 12.02 -4.79 -7.38
N ILE A 73 11.43 -5.70 -6.63
CA ILE A 73 10.39 -5.43 -5.64
C ILE A 73 10.83 -6.12 -4.35
N LYS A 74 10.72 -5.45 -3.21
CA LYS A 74 10.97 -6.05 -1.90
C LYS A 74 9.82 -5.78 -0.95
N THR A 75 9.47 -6.77 -0.15
CA THR A 75 8.49 -6.63 0.92
C THR A 75 9.06 -5.71 1.99
N ARG A 76 8.32 -4.63 2.25
CA ARG A 76 8.60 -3.72 3.33
C ARG A 76 8.26 -4.41 4.64
N ARG A 77 9.24 -5.09 5.24
CA ARG A 77 9.12 -5.60 6.61
C ARG A 77 9.24 -4.42 7.59
N GLY A 78 8.55 -4.52 8.73
CA GLY A 78 8.70 -3.54 9.81
C GLY A 78 10.15 -3.46 10.31
N ARG A 79 10.51 -2.39 11.04
CA ARG A 79 11.87 -2.02 11.50
C ARG A 79 12.67 -3.10 12.28
N SER A 80 12.16 -4.31 12.46
CA SER A 80 12.69 -5.31 13.40
C SER A 80 13.21 -6.59 12.76
N THR A 81 13.41 -6.66 11.44
CA THR A 81 13.89 -7.90 10.78
C THR A 81 15.29 -7.75 10.17
N ILE A 82 16.14 -8.73 10.47
CA ILE A 82 17.49 -8.90 9.96
C ILE A 82 17.42 -9.03 8.43
N ASN A 83 18.19 -8.23 7.70
CA ASN A 83 18.16 -8.17 6.23
C ASN A 83 18.76 -9.45 5.63
N MET A 84 17.94 -10.40 5.20
CA MET A 84 18.36 -11.42 4.22
C MET A 84 17.92 -10.94 2.83
N ALA A 85 18.88 -10.48 2.03
CA ALA A 85 18.66 -9.74 0.78
C ALA A 85 17.74 -10.44 -0.24
N ASP A 86 17.70 -11.78 -0.24
CA ASP A 86 16.88 -12.60 -1.15
C ASP A 86 15.57 -13.12 -0.52
N SER A 87 15.40 -13.00 0.79
CA SER A 87 14.20 -13.50 1.48
C SER A 87 13.00 -12.55 1.42
N ASP A 88 13.20 -11.39 0.80
CA ASP A 88 12.26 -10.27 0.81
C ASP A 88 11.62 -10.00 -0.55
N THR A 89 12.01 -10.72 -1.61
CA THR A 89 11.42 -10.53 -2.94
C THR A 89 10.09 -11.30 -3.02
N PRO A 90 8.94 -10.63 -3.25
CA PRO A 90 7.69 -11.34 -3.42
C PRO A 90 7.71 -12.17 -4.70
N MET A 91 6.99 -13.28 -4.69
CA MET A 91 6.75 -14.03 -5.92
C MET A 91 5.72 -13.30 -6.76
N ILE A 92 5.97 -13.15 -8.06
CA ILE A 92 5.04 -12.52 -8.99
C ILE A 92 4.50 -13.59 -9.91
N VAL A 93 3.18 -13.65 -10.05
CA VAL A 93 2.50 -14.64 -10.87
C VAL A 93 1.52 -13.92 -11.78
N VAL A 94 1.73 -14.03 -13.08
CA VAL A 94 0.83 -13.49 -14.11
C VAL A 94 0.13 -14.68 -14.74
N ASP A 95 -1.19 -14.78 -14.58
CA ASP A 95 -2.01 -15.86 -15.15
C ASP A 95 -1.49 -17.28 -14.85
N GLY A 96 -0.96 -17.48 -13.64
CA GLY A 96 -0.38 -18.75 -13.19
C GLY A 96 1.10 -18.94 -13.54
N ALA A 97 1.68 -18.13 -14.43
CA ALA A 97 3.10 -18.17 -14.76
C ALA A 97 3.93 -17.31 -13.81
N ARG A 98 5.02 -17.87 -13.27
CA ARG A 98 5.95 -17.14 -12.41
C ARG A 98 6.79 -16.18 -13.23
N LEU A 99 6.81 -14.92 -12.81
CA LEU A 99 7.58 -13.87 -13.47
C LEU A 99 8.90 -13.63 -12.70
N SER A 100 10.02 -13.74 -13.42
CA SER A 100 11.36 -13.42 -12.89
C SER A 100 11.90 -12.09 -13.39
N ASP A 101 11.41 -11.60 -14.54
CA ASP A 101 11.82 -10.32 -15.11
C ASP A 101 10.77 -9.25 -14.81
N PHE A 102 11.15 -8.26 -13.99
CA PHE A 102 10.30 -7.14 -13.63
C PHE A 102 10.02 -6.20 -14.83
N GLY A 103 10.83 -6.26 -15.89
CA GLY A 103 10.61 -5.49 -17.13
C GLY A 103 9.22 -5.75 -17.73
N ALA A 104 8.75 -7.00 -17.68
CA ALA A 104 7.44 -7.36 -18.21
C ALA A 104 6.27 -6.66 -17.50
N LEU A 105 6.43 -6.20 -16.24
CA LEU A 105 5.40 -5.41 -15.56
C LEU A 105 5.27 -4.00 -16.13
N ARG A 106 6.33 -3.46 -16.75
CA ARG A 106 6.27 -2.19 -17.47
C ARG A 106 5.54 -2.36 -18.80
N ASP A 107 5.74 -3.51 -19.44
CA ASP A 107 5.15 -3.81 -20.75
C ASP A 107 3.69 -4.31 -20.64
N LEU A 108 3.24 -4.67 -19.44
CA LEU A 108 1.85 -5.08 -19.17
C LEU A 108 0.95 -3.85 -18.97
N PRO A 109 0.05 -3.53 -19.92
CA PRO A 109 -0.81 -2.37 -19.82
C PRO A 109 -1.95 -2.63 -18.82
N THR A 110 -2.43 -1.58 -18.16
CA THR A 110 -3.46 -1.68 -17.11
C THR A 110 -4.84 -2.07 -17.61
N ASP A 111 -5.16 -1.80 -18.88
CA ASP A 111 -6.42 -2.19 -19.52
C ASP A 111 -6.53 -3.70 -19.79
N ALA A 112 -5.40 -4.39 -19.92
CA ALA A 112 -5.34 -5.84 -20.06
C ALA A 112 -5.57 -6.60 -18.73
N ILE A 113 -5.49 -5.90 -17.58
CA ILE A 113 -5.52 -6.51 -16.25
C ILE A 113 -6.97 -6.55 -15.73
N SER A 114 -7.43 -7.74 -15.36
CA SER A 114 -8.75 -7.97 -14.75
C SER A 114 -8.71 -7.83 -13.22
N SER A 115 -7.62 -8.24 -12.58
CA SER A 115 -7.41 -8.01 -11.16
C SER A 115 -5.94 -8.15 -10.74
N ILE A 116 -5.62 -7.56 -9.59
CA ILE A 116 -4.34 -7.77 -8.90
C ILE A 116 -4.62 -8.15 -7.46
N GLU A 117 -3.97 -9.21 -6.96
CA GLU A 117 -4.05 -9.62 -5.57
C GLU A 117 -2.66 -9.63 -4.90
N LEU A 118 -2.57 -8.96 -3.76
CA LEU A 118 -1.36 -8.88 -2.95
C LEU A 118 -1.51 -9.73 -1.69
N LEU A 119 -0.95 -10.93 -1.72
CA LEU A 119 -0.95 -11.83 -0.58
C LEU A 119 0.23 -11.52 0.33
N SER A 120 -0.05 -11.54 1.62
CA SER A 120 0.97 -11.54 2.68
C SER A 120 1.82 -12.80 2.64
N GLY A 121 3.00 -12.76 3.25
CA GLY A 121 3.85 -13.94 3.38
C GLY A 121 3.13 -15.15 3.97
N ILE A 122 2.23 -14.92 4.93
CA ILE A 122 1.41 -15.99 5.52
C ILE A 122 0.41 -16.55 4.50
N ALA A 123 -0.37 -15.70 3.84
CA ALA A 123 -1.35 -16.13 2.84
C ALA A 123 -0.66 -16.78 1.61
N GLY A 124 0.44 -16.19 1.15
CA GLY A 124 1.25 -16.70 0.05
C GLY A 124 1.87 -18.05 0.36
N THR A 125 2.36 -18.27 1.59
CA THR A 125 2.89 -19.59 1.98
C THR A 125 1.80 -20.67 1.96
N VAL A 126 0.57 -20.31 2.33
CA VAL A 126 -0.57 -21.22 2.23
C VAL A 126 -0.88 -21.56 0.76
N SER A 127 -0.82 -20.59 -0.16
CA SER A 127 -1.18 -20.84 -1.56
C SER A 127 -0.04 -21.39 -2.43
N GLN A 128 1.22 -21.12 -2.10
CA GLN A 128 2.37 -21.34 -2.99
C GLN A 128 3.57 -22.02 -2.30
N GLY A 129 3.42 -22.37 -1.02
CA GLY A 129 4.46 -23.01 -0.22
C GLY A 129 5.54 -22.06 0.27
N THR A 130 6.62 -22.62 0.82
CA THR A 130 7.65 -21.87 1.57
C THR A 130 8.40 -20.81 0.77
N ASN A 131 8.40 -20.92 -0.57
CA ASN A 131 9.02 -19.93 -1.47
C ASN A 131 8.25 -18.59 -1.52
N ALA A 132 7.05 -18.52 -0.95
CA ALA A 132 6.20 -17.33 -0.94
C ALA A 132 6.21 -16.58 0.41
N ALA A 133 7.23 -16.79 1.23
CA ALA A 133 7.36 -16.16 2.55
C ALA A 133 7.41 -14.62 2.50
N ALA A 134 7.90 -14.04 1.40
CA ALA A 134 7.86 -12.60 1.16
C ALA A 134 6.47 -12.09 0.74
N GLY A 135 5.55 -12.98 0.37
CA GLY A 135 4.25 -12.66 -0.20
C GLY A 135 4.17 -13.00 -1.69
N VAL A 136 2.98 -12.84 -2.24
CA VAL A 136 2.68 -13.12 -3.66
C VAL A 136 1.93 -11.94 -4.26
N ILE A 137 2.30 -11.57 -5.49
CA ILE A 137 1.56 -10.64 -6.33
C ILE A 137 0.96 -11.47 -7.46
N TYR A 138 -0.35 -11.74 -7.39
CA TYR A 138 -1.09 -12.28 -8.52
C TYR A 138 -1.55 -11.15 -9.41
N ILE A 139 -1.41 -11.35 -10.71
CA ILE A 139 -1.93 -10.48 -11.75
C ILE A 139 -2.73 -11.38 -12.68
N HIS A 140 -4.01 -11.06 -12.84
CA HIS A 140 -4.90 -11.74 -13.74
C HIS A 140 -5.19 -10.85 -14.93
N THR A 141 -5.11 -11.40 -16.13
CA THR A 141 -5.49 -10.71 -17.36
C THR A 141 -6.85 -11.18 -17.85
N TRP A 142 -7.47 -10.38 -18.73
CA TRP A 142 -8.74 -10.76 -19.34
C TRP A 142 -8.60 -12.00 -20.23
N GLU A 143 -7.48 -12.15 -20.94
CA GLU A 143 -7.23 -13.26 -21.87
C GLU A 143 -7.26 -14.62 -21.17
N ALA A 144 -6.68 -14.72 -19.97
CA ALA A 144 -6.68 -15.97 -19.20
C ALA A 144 -8.02 -16.26 -18.50
N SER A 145 -8.82 -15.24 -18.22
CA SER A 145 -10.08 -15.38 -17.48
C SER A 145 -11.30 -15.80 -18.33
N GLY A 146 -11.19 -15.70 -19.66
CA GLY A 146 -12.27 -16.00 -20.62
C GLY A 146 -12.20 -17.39 -21.27
N GLY A 147 -11.39 -18.30 -20.73
CA GLY A 147 -11.22 -19.69 -21.21
C GLY A 147 -12.24 -20.67 -20.65
#